data_AF-A0A660P0U8-F1
#
_entry.id   AF-A0A660P0U8-F1
#
_cell.length_a   1.000
_cell.length_b   1.000
_cell.length_c   1.000
_cell.angle_alpha   90.00
_cell.angle_beta   90.00
_cell.angle_gamma   90.00
#
_symmetry.space_group_name_H-M   'P 1'
#
loop_
_entity.id
_entity.type
_entity.pdbx_description
1 polymer ?
#
loop_
_entity_poly.entity_id
_entity_poly.type
_entity_poly.pdbx_seq_one_letter_code
_entity_poly.pdbx_strand_id
1 'polypeptide(L)'
;MISKDSIESAYCFLHQKYRVYKFSNNETQRDDIEFAIASYVEEMNKELYAQLAKGREEFLCNHTTFDADMQEAINELETRL
;
A
#
# COMPACT_ATOMS: atom_id res chain seq x y z
N MET A 1 -2.42 -16.22 9.22
CA MET A 1 -3.54 -16.51 8.30
C MET A 1 -4.12 -15.22 7.76
N ILE A 2 -4.27 -15.12 6.45
CA ILE A 2 -4.90 -13.99 5.76
C ILE A 2 -6.42 -14.13 5.88
N SER A 3 -7.09 -13.12 6.45
CA SER A 3 -8.56 -13.06 6.53
C SER A 3 -9.14 -12.16 5.45
N LYS A 4 -10.41 -12.36 5.11
CA LYS A 4 -11.14 -11.47 4.19
C LYS A 4 -11.10 -10.01 4.67
N ASP A 5 -11.38 -9.79 5.95
CA ASP A 5 -11.30 -8.46 6.59
C ASP A 5 -9.91 -7.81 6.42
N SER A 6 -8.82 -8.58 6.46
CA SER A 6 -7.47 -8.05 6.27
C SER A 6 -7.22 -7.60 4.82
N ILE A 7 -7.78 -8.32 3.84
CA ILE A 7 -7.72 -7.96 2.42
C ILE A 7 -8.55 -6.69 2.18
N GLU A 8 -9.79 -6.66 2.65
CA GLU A 8 -10.70 -5.52 2.50
C GLU A 8 -10.16 -4.25 3.18
N SER A 9 -9.62 -4.39 4.39
CA SER A 9 -9.03 -3.27 5.14
C SER A 9 -7.79 -2.73 4.42
N ALA A 10 -6.90 -3.61 3.94
CA ALA A 10 -5.74 -3.21 3.16
C ALA A 10 -6.14 -2.52 1.86
N TYR A 11 -7.09 -3.09 1.12
CA TYR A 11 -7.60 -2.50 -0.12
C TYR A 11 -8.17 -1.10 0.12
N CYS A 12 -9.07 -0.96 1.10
CA CYS A 12 -9.69 0.33 1.41
C CYS A 12 -8.65 1.38 1.79
N PHE A 13 -7.73 1.03 2.69
CA PHE A 13 -6.71 1.97 3.18
C PHE A 13 -5.74 2.40 2.07
N LEU A 14 -5.17 1.45 1.33
CA LEU A 14 -4.24 1.73 0.24
C LEU A 14 -4.94 2.53 -0.87
N HIS A 15 -6.14 2.14 -1.28
CA HIS A 15 -6.88 2.83 -2.32
C HIS A 15 -7.24 4.27 -1.90
N GLN A 16 -7.68 4.49 -0.66
CA GLN A 16 -7.97 5.84 -0.15
C GLN A 16 -6.72 6.72 -0.17
N LYS A 17 -5.60 6.24 0.36
CA LYS A 17 -4.34 7.00 0.43
C LYS A 17 -3.77 7.26 -0.96
N TYR A 18 -3.83 6.27 -1.84
CA TYR A 18 -3.36 6.41 -3.21
C TYR A 18 -4.11 7.49 -4.00
N ARG A 19 -5.43 7.58 -3.85
CA ARG A 19 -6.19 8.66 -4.52
C ARG A 19 -5.73 10.03 -4.07
N VAL A 20 -5.46 10.23 -2.77
CA VAL A 20 -4.95 11.52 -2.28
C VAL A 20 -3.54 11.77 -2.83
N TYR A 21 -2.66 10.78 -2.76
CA TYR A 21 -1.28 10.86 -3.28
C TYR A 21 -1.25 11.24 -4.76
N LYS A 22 -2.03 10.54 -5.59
CA LYS A 22 -2.02 10.66 -7.05
C LYS A 22 -2.50 12.02 -7.55
N PHE A 23 -3.40 12.66 -6.80
CA PHE A 23 -3.99 13.95 -7.17
C PHE A 23 -3.48 15.13 -6.31
N SER A 24 -2.50 14.89 -5.44
CA SER A 24 -1.89 15.96 -4.64
C SER A 24 -0.82 16.71 -5.43
N ASN A 25 -0.88 18.04 -5.39
CA ASN A 25 0.19 18.92 -5.88
C ASN A 25 1.11 19.40 -4.73
N ASN A 26 0.91 18.90 -3.51
CA ASN A 26 1.70 19.24 -2.33
C ASN A 26 2.68 18.10 -2.04
N GLU A 27 3.98 18.35 -2.23
CA GLU A 27 5.04 17.36 -2.00
C GLU A 27 5.07 16.87 -0.55
N THR A 28 4.93 17.76 0.44
CA THR A 28 4.85 17.37 1.86
C THR A 28 3.68 16.43 2.13
N GLN A 29 2.52 16.67 1.52
CA GLN A 29 1.38 15.76 1.69
C GLN A 29 1.66 14.39 1.06
N ARG A 30 2.41 14.34 -0.04
CA ARG A 30 2.80 13.07 -0.66
C ARG A 30 3.77 12.30 0.22
N ASP A 31 4.77 12.98 0.78
CA ASP A 31 5.73 12.38 1.73
C ASP A 31 5.04 11.88 3.00
N ASP A 32 4.08 12.64 3.54
CA ASP A 32 3.26 12.23 4.69
C ASP A 32 2.45 10.96 4.40
N ILE A 33 1.98 10.81 3.16
CA ILE A 33 1.26 9.60 2.73
C ILE A 33 2.22 8.42 2.60
N GLU A 34 3.39 8.61 1.99
CA GLU A 34 4.42 7.57 1.89
C GLU A 34 4.83 7.07 3.27
N PHE A 35 5.05 7.99 4.22
CA PHE A 35 5.33 7.65 5.61
C PHE A 35 4.18 6.86 6.26
N ALA A 36 2.93 7.30 6.06
CA ALA A 36 1.77 6.59 6.60
C ALA A 36 1.60 5.18 6.02
N ILE A 37 1.93 4.97 4.75
CA ILE A 37 1.93 3.63 4.13
C ILE A 37 3.06 2.77 4.70
N ALA A 38 4.27 3.32 4.85
CA ALA A 38 5.38 2.60 5.47
C ALA A 38 5.04 2.13 6.90
N SER A 39 4.44 3.01 7.72
CA SER A 39 3.95 2.62 9.07
C SER A 39 2.84 1.57 9.01
N TYR A 40 1.92 1.66 8.05
CA TYR A 40 0.85 0.67 7.89
C TYR A 40 1.40 -0.72 7.54
N VAL A 41 2.42 -0.80 6.68
CA VAL A 41 3.11 -2.05 6.32
C VAL A 41 3.71 -2.73 7.55
N GLU A 42 4.16 -1.96 8.54
CA GLU A 42 4.66 -2.46 9.81
C GLU A 42 3.56 -3.08 10.70
N GLU A 43 2.31 -2.69 10.54
CA GLU A 43 1.19 -3.15 11.38
C GLU A 43 0.28 -4.16 10.69
N MET A 44 0.22 -4.16 9.35
CA MET A 44 -0.68 -5.02 8.59
C MET A 44 -0.32 -6.51 8.71
N ASN A 45 -1.23 -7.36 8.22
CA ASN A 45 -1.01 -8.81 8.17
C ASN A 45 0.27 -9.15 7.38
N LYS A 46 1.25 -9.74 8.06
CA LYS A 46 2.59 -10.01 7.51
C LYS A 46 2.60 -11.04 6.38
N GLU A 47 1.72 -12.03 6.44
CA GLU A 47 1.58 -13.00 5.34
C GLU A 47 1.01 -12.32 4.09
N LEU A 48 0.02 -11.42 4.26
CA LEU A 48 -0.53 -10.65 3.15
C LEU A 48 0.52 -9.71 2.55
N TYR A 49 1.25 -8.96 3.39
CA TYR A 49 2.34 -8.10 2.91
C TYR A 49 3.39 -8.89 2.12
N ALA A 50 3.84 -10.04 2.65
CA ALA A 50 4.82 -10.88 1.97
C ALA A 50 4.35 -11.34 0.58
N GLN A 51 3.05 -11.65 0.44
CA GLN A 51 2.47 -12.00 -0.86
C GLN A 51 2.46 -10.82 -1.84
N LEU A 52 2.07 -9.62 -1.38
CA LEU A 52 2.07 -8.41 -2.21
C LEU A 52 3.49 -8.00 -2.62
N ALA A 53 4.44 -8.08 -1.69
CA ALA A 53 5.82 -7.67 -1.90
C ALA A 53 6.58 -8.58 -2.87
N LYS A 54 6.18 -9.85 -3.01
CA LYS A 54 6.82 -10.84 -3.91
C LYS A 54 8.34 -10.95 -3.70
N GLY A 55 8.78 -10.76 -2.46
CA GLY A 55 10.20 -10.79 -2.08
C GLY A 55 10.98 -9.48 -2.30
N ARG A 56 10.33 -8.39 -2.74
CA ARG A 56 10.95 -7.05 -2.78
C ARG A 56 11.02 -6.48 -1.36
N GLU A 57 12.23 -6.17 -0.88
CA GLU A 57 12.45 -5.69 0.49
C GLU A 57 11.85 -4.29 0.72
N GLU A 58 11.88 -3.42 -0.28
CA GLU A 58 11.43 -2.02 -0.17
C GLU A 58 10.03 -1.76 -0.78
N PHE A 59 9.24 -2.81 -1.01
CA PHE A 59 7.89 -2.68 -1.59
C PHE A 59 7.02 -1.72 -0.76
N LEU A 60 6.42 -0.71 -1.40
CA LEU A 60 5.65 0.36 -0.75
C LEU A 60 6.44 1.28 0.20
N CYS A 61 7.75 1.09 0.33
CA CYS A 61 8.62 1.88 1.21
C CYS A 61 9.68 2.70 0.44
N ASN A 62 9.85 2.47 -0.86
CA ASN A 62 10.79 3.22 -1.70
C ASN A 62 10.06 4.34 -2.46
N HIS A 63 10.44 5.59 -2.19
CA HIS A 63 9.89 6.79 -2.84
C HIS A 63 9.86 6.71 -4.37
N THR A 64 10.89 6.12 -4.98
CA THR A 64 11.04 6.06 -6.44
C THR A 64 10.04 5.10 -7.09
N THR A 65 9.71 4.00 -6.41
CA THR A 65 8.81 2.96 -6.93
C THR A 65 7.40 3.04 -6.34
N PHE A 66 7.19 3.92 -5.36
CA PHE A 66 5.97 4.00 -4.57
C PHE A 66 4.68 4.07 -5.39
N ASP A 67 4.62 4.92 -6.42
CA ASP A 67 3.43 5.05 -7.29
C ASP A 67 3.10 3.72 -7.99
N ALA A 68 4.11 3.02 -8.48
CA ALA A 68 3.95 1.73 -9.16
C ALA A 68 3.57 0.62 -8.16
N ASP A 69 4.23 0.57 -7.01
CA ASP A 69 3.97 -0.42 -5.96
C ASP A 69 2.55 -0.27 -5.39
N MET A 70 2.06 0.96 -5.20
CA MET A 70 0.69 1.23 -4.75
C MET A 70 -0.34 0.73 -5.76
N GLN A 71 -0.15 1.02 -7.06
CA GLN A 71 -1.04 0.52 -8.11
C GLN A 71 -1.05 -1.01 -8.16
N GLU A 72 0.14 -1.63 -8.08
CA GLU A 72 0.27 -3.08 -8.08
C GLU A 72 -0.45 -3.71 -6.89
N ALA A 73 -0.22 -3.19 -5.68
CA ALA A 73 -0.85 -3.69 -4.46
C ALA A 73 -2.39 -3.57 -4.52
N ILE A 74 -2.90 -2.42 -4.95
CA ILE A 74 -4.34 -2.17 -5.08
C ILE A 74 -4.97 -3.15 -6.08
N ASN A 75 -4.38 -3.30 -7.27
CA ASN A 75 -4.90 -4.20 -8.29
C ASN A 75 -4.89 -5.65 -7.79
N GLU A 76 -3.80 -6.08 -7.12
CA GLU A 76 -3.71 -7.43 -6.58
C GLU A 76 -4.76 -7.70 -5.49
N LEU A 77 -4.98 -6.73 -4.60
CA LEU A 77 -6.02 -6.82 -3.57
C LEU A 77 -7.42 -6.84 -4.18
N GLU A 78 -7.67 -6.04 -5.21
CA GLU A 78 -8.97 -5.99 -5.92
C GLU A 78 -9.35 -7.36 -6.52
N THR A 79 -8.38 -8.10 -7.07
CA THR A 79 -8.63 -9.46 -7.60
C THR A 79 -9.03 -10.49 -6.55
N ARG A 80 -8.89 -10.16 -5.26
CA ARG A 80 -9.11 -11.05 -4.11
C ARG A 80 -10.33 -10.66 -3.28
N LEU A 81 -11.07 -9.62 -3.66
CA LEU A 81 -12.33 -9.19 -3.03
C LEU A 81 -13.51 -10.09 -3.45
#